data_AF-I0QPU7-F1
#
_entry.id   AF-I0QPU7-F1
#
_cell.length_a   1.000
_cell.length_b   1.000
_cell.length_c   1.000
_cell.angle_alpha   90.00
_cell.angle_beta   90.00
_cell.angle_gamma   90.00
#
_symmetry.space_group_name_H-M   'P 1'
#
loop_
_entity.id
_entity.type
_entity.pdbx_description
1 polymer ?
#
loop_
_entity_poly.entity_id
_entity_poly.type
_entity_poly.pdbx_seq_one_letter_code
_entity_poly.pdbx_strand_id
1 'polypeptide(L)'
;MTAIDALASPLQKLYYNAQNTLALSDLDEEKISQIARDLDSASSDEEHYVTGWMALNSVVLIRRYQNNRGSADGLVFTRANKYRLSVQSVMFRIPKPLLWVTFRRRPRTMKVITYNRLGSQQDSLQQFDNIQEEELKQQLEADWRELNDYLGLACWQRENGQPLWNALQKNVSPERILKLCQSHFFTHSRLQKEGDFEGLWHRGLFIARRGDGAAALLLSWQNTQTQEVASYLFEILKKDTGPTRLRLSLRPGKQEKFYPLNPFDAQHLYDAMQMFERAEGALGILEQKSYHQR
;
A
#
# COMPACT_ATOMS: atom_id res chain seq x y z
N MET A 1 -6.43 -0.16 27.37
CA MET A 1 -5.76 -0.71 26.18
C MET A 1 -4.65 0.22 25.76
N THR A 2 -3.41 -0.20 26.02
CA THR A 2 -2.21 0.46 25.49
C THR A 2 -2.06 0.15 24.00
N ALA A 3 -1.29 0.95 23.26
CA ALA A 3 -0.98 0.69 21.84
C ALA A 3 -0.51 -0.76 21.59
N ILE A 4 0.19 -1.33 22.57
CA ILE A 4 0.69 -2.71 22.60
C ILE A 4 -0.43 -3.75 22.50
N ASP A 5 -1.62 -3.50 23.05
CA ASP A 5 -2.72 -4.49 23.02
C ASP A 5 -3.34 -4.63 21.62
N ALA A 6 -3.28 -3.57 20.81
CA ALA A 6 -3.69 -3.60 19.41
C ALA A 6 -2.62 -4.23 18.49
N LEU A 7 -1.37 -4.31 18.96
CA LEU A 7 -0.23 -4.85 18.21
C LEU A 7 0.07 -6.33 18.54
N ALA A 8 -0.45 -6.85 19.66
CA ALA A 8 -0.17 -8.21 20.13
C ALA A 8 -1.06 -9.30 19.52
N SER A 9 -2.13 -8.92 18.81
CA SER A 9 -3.01 -9.86 18.10
C SER A 9 -2.62 -9.93 16.62
N PRO A 10 -2.69 -11.11 15.99
CA PRO A 10 -2.52 -11.20 14.54
C PRO A 10 -3.51 -10.26 13.86
N LEU A 11 -3.06 -9.58 12.80
CA LEU A 11 -3.91 -8.66 12.07
C LEU A 11 -5.15 -9.41 11.56
N GLN A 12 -6.32 -8.88 11.90
CA GLN A 12 -7.59 -9.51 11.58
C GLN A 12 -7.98 -9.24 10.13
N LYS A 13 -8.59 -10.25 9.49
CA LYS A 13 -9.04 -10.22 8.10
C LYS A 13 -10.56 -10.38 8.05
N LEU A 14 -11.18 -9.79 7.03
CA LEU A 14 -12.61 -9.88 6.78
C LEU A 14 -12.87 -10.19 5.29
N TYR A 15 -13.84 -11.07 5.01
CA TYR A 15 -14.27 -11.53 3.67
C TYR A 15 -13.24 -12.32 2.85
N TYR A 16 -11.97 -11.92 2.87
CA TYR A 16 -10.91 -12.44 2.02
C TYR A 16 -9.73 -12.96 2.84
N ASN A 17 -9.15 -14.08 2.40
CA ASN A 17 -7.90 -14.62 2.92
C ASN A 17 -7.26 -15.57 1.90
N ALA A 18 -5.95 -15.76 2.00
CA ALA A 18 -5.14 -16.59 1.11
C ALA A 18 -5.53 -18.07 1.13
N GLN A 19 -6.06 -18.59 2.25
CA GLN A 19 -6.40 -20.01 2.41
C GLN A 19 -7.68 -20.40 1.67
N ASN A 20 -8.63 -19.46 1.54
CA ASN A 20 -9.94 -19.68 0.94
C ASN A 20 -10.15 -18.85 -0.34
N THR A 21 -9.04 -18.49 -1.01
CA THR A 21 -9.06 -17.74 -2.27
C THR A 21 -9.45 -18.67 -3.43
N LEU A 22 -10.40 -18.24 -4.26
CA LEU A 22 -10.67 -18.89 -5.54
C LEU A 22 -9.49 -18.70 -6.49
N ALA A 23 -9.14 -19.74 -7.25
CA ALA A 23 -8.13 -19.64 -8.30
C ALA A 23 -8.55 -18.60 -9.35
N LEU A 24 -7.57 -17.99 -10.04
CA LEU A 24 -7.84 -16.99 -11.08
C LEU A 24 -8.73 -17.57 -12.20
N SER A 25 -8.54 -18.85 -12.56
CA SER A 25 -9.38 -19.56 -13.54
C SER A 25 -10.85 -19.65 -13.11
N ASP A 26 -11.11 -19.71 -11.80
CA ASP A 26 -12.42 -20.03 -11.23
C ASP A 26 -13.21 -18.78 -10.83
N LEU A 27 -12.60 -17.59 -10.93
CA LEU A 27 -13.30 -16.33 -10.75
C LEU A 27 -14.38 -16.14 -11.81
N ASP A 28 -15.46 -15.45 -11.44
CA ASP A 28 -16.47 -14.95 -12.36
C ASP A 28 -16.59 -13.42 -12.27
N GLU A 29 -17.37 -12.83 -13.18
CA GLU A 29 -17.57 -11.38 -13.26
C GLU A 29 -18.19 -10.80 -11.99
N GLU A 30 -19.09 -11.55 -11.34
CA GLU A 30 -19.80 -11.11 -10.15
C GLU A 30 -18.86 -11.04 -8.95
N LYS A 31 -18.02 -12.06 -8.76
CA LYS A 31 -17.04 -12.12 -7.68
C LYS A 31 -16.01 -11.01 -7.82
N ILE A 32 -15.51 -10.75 -9.03
CA ILE A 32 -14.55 -9.66 -9.28
C ILE A 32 -15.19 -8.30 -8.96
N SER A 33 -16.42 -8.06 -9.44
CA SER A 33 -17.15 -6.84 -9.11
C SER A 33 -17.45 -6.73 -7.61
N GLN A 34 -17.71 -7.83 -6.90
CA GLN A 34 -17.95 -7.81 -5.45
C GLN A 34 -16.69 -7.38 -4.69
N ILE A 35 -15.52 -7.93 -5.05
CA ILE A 35 -14.24 -7.53 -4.44
C ILE A 35 -14.00 -6.02 -4.62
N ALA A 36 -14.27 -5.51 -5.83
CA ALA A 36 -14.15 -4.08 -6.11
C ALA A 36 -15.13 -3.20 -5.31
N ARG A 37 -16.29 -3.74 -4.89
CA ARG A 37 -17.26 -3.01 -4.07
C ARG A 37 -16.92 -3.04 -2.58
N ASP A 38 -16.39 -4.16 -2.09
CA ASP A 38 -16.15 -4.36 -0.66
C ASP A 38 -15.11 -3.40 -0.09
N LEU A 39 -14.24 -2.83 -0.93
CA LEU A 39 -13.27 -1.79 -0.55
C LEU A 39 -13.70 -0.36 -0.87
N ASP A 40 -14.87 -0.16 -1.48
CA ASP A 40 -15.38 1.20 -1.73
C ASP A 40 -16.01 1.87 -0.50
N SER A 41 -15.45 3.02 -0.12
CA SER A 41 -15.88 3.86 0.99
C SER A 41 -17.06 4.77 0.65
N ALA A 42 -17.28 5.02 -0.64
CA ALA A 42 -18.36 5.84 -1.11
C ALA A 42 -19.43 4.89 -1.65
N SER A 43 -20.63 4.88 -1.06
CA SER A 43 -21.82 4.38 -1.76
C SER A 43 -22.19 5.29 -2.96
N SER A 44 -21.20 5.83 -3.65
CA SER A 44 -21.31 6.68 -4.82
C SER A 44 -21.53 5.81 -6.05
N ASP A 45 -22.25 6.39 -7.00
CA ASP A 45 -22.44 5.81 -8.31
C ASP A 45 -21.37 6.22 -9.34
N GLU A 46 -20.42 7.07 -8.94
CA GLU A 46 -19.33 7.60 -9.77
C GLU A 46 -18.13 6.65 -9.89
N GLU A 47 -17.26 6.93 -10.87
CA GLU A 47 -15.97 6.25 -11.05
C GLU A 47 -15.07 6.51 -9.84
N HIS A 48 -14.52 5.43 -9.28
CA HIS A 48 -13.68 5.51 -8.09
C HIS A 48 -12.43 4.64 -8.21
N TYR A 49 -11.30 5.23 -7.82
CA TYR A 49 -10.03 4.53 -7.71
C TYR A 49 -9.57 4.53 -6.26
N VAL A 50 -9.33 3.35 -5.73
CA VAL A 50 -8.70 3.19 -4.41
C VAL A 50 -7.33 2.60 -4.64
N THR A 51 -6.28 3.36 -4.35
CA THR A 51 -4.91 2.85 -4.39
C THR A 51 -4.50 2.33 -3.03
N GLY A 52 -3.56 1.40 -2.98
CA GLY A 52 -2.97 0.92 -1.74
C GLY A 52 -1.70 0.13 -2.00
N TRP A 53 -1.12 -0.44 -0.94
CA TRP A 53 0.20 -1.06 -1.01
C TRP A 53 0.21 -2.44 -0.36
N MET A 54 0.54 -3.45 -1.16
CA MET A 54 0.82 -4.80 -0.70
C MET A 54 2.33 -4.99 -0.66
N ALA A 55 2.91 -4.87 0.53
CA ALA A 55 4.35 -4.71 0.69
C ALA A 55 4.86 -3.53 -0.16
N LEU A 56 5.84 -3.71 -1.03
CA LEU A 56 6.34 -2.62 -1.88
C LEU A 56 5.67 -2.54 -3.25
N ASN A 57 4.57 -3.28 -3.43
CA ASN A 57 3.86 -3.42 -4.70
C ASN A 57 2.55 -2.63 -4.66
N SER A 58 2.26 -1.91 -5.74
CA SER A 58 1.05 -1.09 -5.80
C SER A 58 -0.17 -1.94 -6.15
N VAL A 59 -1.28 -1.63 -5.49
CA VAL A 59 -2.62 -2.17 -5.73
C VAL A 59 -3.52 -1.02 -6.11
N VAL A 60 -4.30 -1.19 -7.18
CA VAL A 60 -5.32 -0.24 -7.61
C VAL A 60 -6.64 -0.97 -7.74
N LEU A 61 -7.59 -0.63 -6.89
CA LEU A 61 -8.99 -0.98 -7.03
C LEU A 61 -9.62 -0.01 -8.02
N ILE A 62 -10.37 -0.54 -8.97
CA ILE A 62 -11.09 0.23 -9.98
C ILE A 62 -12.55 -0.11 -9.81
N ARG A 63 -13.39 0.90 -9.56
CA ARG A 63 -14.83 0.74 -9.48
C ARG A 63 -15.52 1.67 -10.46
N ARG A 64 -16.47 1.12 -11.20
CA ARG A 64 -17.34 1.84 -12.15
C ARG A 64 -16.55 2.73 -13.09
N TYR A 65 -15.37 2.29 -13.52
CA TYR A 65 -14.66 2.95 -14.62
C TYR A 65 -15.60 3.03 -15.80
N GLN A 66 -15.76 4.20 -16.42
CA GLN A 66 -16.62 4.36 -17.59
C GLN A 66 -15.95 5.21 -18.66
N ASN A 67 -15.87 4.69 -19.87
CA ASN A 67 -15.40 5.45 -21.03
C ASN A 67 -16.21 5.10 -22.30
N ASN A 68 -15.78 5.65 -23.44
CA ASN A 68 -16.41 5.37 -24.73
C ASN A 68 -16.31 3.90 -25.18
N ARG A 69 -15.44 3.10 -24.57
CA ARG A 69 -15.19 1.69 -24.89
C ARG A 69 -15.95 0.72 -23.98
N GLY A 70 -16.43 1.15 -22.82
CA GLY A 70 -17.16 0.29 -21.89
C GLY A 70 -17.01 0.73 -20.44
N SER A 71 -17.30 -0.20 -19.54
CA SER A 71 -17.08 -0.03 -18.11
C SER A 71 -16.27 -1.17 -17.51
N ALA A 72 -15.58 -0.91 -16.39
CA ALA A 72 -14.82 -1.93 -15.69
C ALA A 72 -14.88 -1.77 -14.17
N ASP A 73 -14.94 -2.92 -13.49
CA ASP A 73 -14.67 -3.08 -12.06
C ASP A 73 -13.52 -4.07 -11.89
N GLY A 74 -12.73 -3.95 -10.84
CA GLY A 74 -11.76 -4.98 -10.47
C GLY A 74 -10.50 -4.40 -9.85
N LEU A 75 -9.40 -5.13 -9.99
CA LEU A 75 -8.12 -4.78 -9.37
C LEU A 75 -6.99 -4.85 -10.39
N VAL A 76 -5.99 -4.00 -10.16
CA VAL A 76 -4.72 -4.02 -10.85
C VAL A 76 -3.62 -4.06 -9.80
N PHE A 77 -2.82 -5.11 -9.86
CA PHE A 77 -1.66 -5.32 -9.02
C PHE A 77 -0.39 -5.17 -9.85
N THR A 78 0.59 -4.43 -9.35
CA THR A 78 1.88 -4.27 -10.02
C THR A 78 3.00 -4.77 -9.12
N ARG A 79 3.66 -5.86 -9.53
CA ARG A 79 4.79 -6.47 -8.80
C ARG A 79 6.07 -5.73 -9.17
N ALA A 80 6.39 -4.68 -8.42
CA ALA A 80 7.51 -3.77 -8.69
C ALA A 80 7.55 -3.38 -10.19
N ASN A 81 8.74 -3.28 -10.78
CA ASN A 81 8.90 -3.03 -12.23
C ASN A 81 8.95 -4.32 -13.07
N LYS A 82 8.37 -5.43 -12.59
CA LYS A 82 8.44 -6.74 -13.29
C LYS A 82 7.21 -7.02 -14.13
N TYR A 83 6.02 -6.90 -13.56
CA TYR A 83 4.77 -7.15 -14.27
C TYR A 83 3.57 -6.51 -13.59
N ARG A 84 2.47 -6.45 -14.35
CA ARG A 84 1.13 -6.08 -13.90
C ARG A 84 0.17 -7.24 -14.09
N LEU A 85 -0.56 -7.57 -13.04
CA LEU A 85 -1.71 -8.48 -13.06
C LEU A 85 -2.98 -7.64 -12.96
N SER A 86 -3.87 -7.74 -13.95
CA SER A 86 -5.19 -7.12 -13.92
C SER A 86 -6.25 -8.21 -13.77
N VAL A 87 -7.16 -8.07 -12.82
CA VAL A 87 -8.30 -8.97 -12.58
C VAL A 87 -9.55 -8.11 -12.64
N GLN A 88 -10.27 -8.15 -13.76
CA GLN A 88 -11.34 -7.19 -14.04
C GLN A 88 -12.61 -7.84 -14.59
N SER A 89 -13.74 -7.26 -14.22
CA SER A 89 -15.06 -7.48 -14.79
C SER A 89 -15.33 -6.31 -15.75
N VAL A 90 -15.39 -6.59 -17.05
CA VAL A 90 -15.45 -5.56 -18.11
C VAL A 90 -16.73 -5.72 -18.92
N MET A 91 -17.51 -4.65 -19.03
CA MET A 91 -18.66 -4.57 -19.93
C MET A 91 -18.31 -3.69 -21.13
N PHE A 92 -18.07 -4.30 -22.28
CA PHE A 92 -17.73 -3.58 -23.51
C PHE A 92 -18.94 -2.82 -24.06
N ARG A 93 -18.72 -1.60 -24.55
CA ARG A 93 -19.78 -0.85 -25.24
C ARG A 93 -19.97 -1.40 -26.65
N ILE A 94 -21.14 -2.01 -26.90
CA ILE A 94 -21.51 -2.50 -28.22
C ILE A 94 -22.55 -1.54 -28.82
N PRO A 95 -22.37 -1.05 -30.07
CA PRO A 95 -23.37 -0.25 -30.76
C PRO A 95 -24.73 -0.96 -30.81
N LYS A 96 -25.84 -0.21 -30.63
CA LYS A 96 -27.20 -0.79 -30.63
C LYS A 96 -27.50 -1.67 -31.86
N PRO A 97 -27.14 -1.30 -33.10
CA PRO A 97 -27.40 -2.17 -34.25
C PRO A 97 -26.75 -3.56 -34.14
N LEU A 98 -25.51 -3.63 -33.63
CA LEU A 98 -24.79 -4.89 -33.40
C LEU A 98 -25.45 -5.75 -32.32
N LEU A 99 -26.00 -5.13 -31.27
CA LEU A 99 -26.78 -5.83 -30.25
C LEU A 99 -28.04 -6.46 -30.86
N TRP A 100 -28.73 -5.75 -31.76
CA TRP A 100 -29.94 -6.24 -32.40
C TRP A 100 -29.68 -7.40 -33.35
N VAL A 101 -28.63 -7.29 -34.19
CA VAL A 101 -28.21 -8.36 -35.10
C VAL A 101 -27.77 -9.62 -34.34
N THR A 102 -27.26 -9.47 -33.11
CA THR A 102 -26.89 -10.60 -32.24
C THR A 102 -28.01 -11.02 -31.28
N PHE A 103 -29.23 -10.49 -31.42
CA PHE A 103 -30.39 -10.74 -30.55
C PHE A 103 -30.12 -10.50 -29.05
N ARG A 104 -29.24 -9.55 -28.72
CA ARG A 104 -28.88 -9.19 -27.34
C ARG A 104 -29.53 -7.88 -26.92
N ARG A 105 -30.08 -7.84 -25.69
CA ARG A 105 -30.65 -6.61 -25.10
C ARG A 105 -29.60 -5.72 -24.43
N ARG A 106 -28.51 -6.30 -23.93
CA ARG A 106 -27.40 -5.62 -23.26
C ARG A 106 -26.07 -6.22 -23.68
N PRO A 107 -24.96 -5.46 -23.66
CA PRO A 107 -23.63 -6.02 -23.80
C PRO A 107 -23.36 -7.06 -22.70
N ARG A 108 -22.53 -8.06 -23.02
CA ARG A 108 -22.10 -9.07 -22.05
C ARG A 108 -20.96 -8.49 -21.21
N THR A 109 -21.06 -8.64 -19.90
CA THR A 109 -19.91 -8.48 -19.00
C THR A 109 -19.01 -9.69 -19.13
N MET A 110 -17.70 -9.46 -19.22
CA MET A 110 -16.69 -10.51 -19.36
C MET A 110 -15.66 -10.40 -18.26
N LYS A 111 -15.21 -11.55 -17.76
CA LYS A 111 -13.98 -11.67 -16.98
C LYS A 111 -12.78 -11.40 -17.88
N VAL A 112 -11.90 -10.52 -17.44
CA VAL A 112 -10.64 -10.18 -18.10
C VAL A 112 -9.53 -10.29 -17.05
N ILE A 113 -8.75 -11.37 -17.13
CA ILE A 113 -7.57 -11.57 -16.29
C ILE A 113 -6.34 -11.53 -17.18
N THR A 114 -5.52 -10.51 -17.02
CA THR A 114 -4.37 -10.29 -17.89
C THR A 114 -3.09 -10.11 -17.10
N TYR A 115 -2.03 -10.64 -17.67
CA TYR A 115 -0.66 -10.41 -17.28
C TYR A 115 0.03 -9.50 -18.31
N ASN A 116 0.79 -8.52 -17.84
CA ASN A 116 1.64 -7.69 -18.69
C ASN A 116 3.03 -7.58 -18.10
N ARG A 117 4.06 -7.98 -18.85
CA ARG A 117 5.46 -7.81 -18.44
C ARG A 117 5.86 -6.35 -18.55
N LEU A 118 6.55 -5.83 -17.53
CA LEU A 118 7.04 -4.46 -17.49
C LEU A 118 8.55 -4.43 -17.74
N GLY A 119 9.03 -3.35 -18.36
CA GLY A 119 10.47 -3.10 -18.55
C GLY A 119 11.13 -3.86 -19.72
N SER A 120 10.37 -4.64 -20.50
CA SER A 120 10.83 -5.23 -21.77
C SER A 120 10.42 -4.37 -22.97
N GLN A 121 11.23 -4.32 -24.03
CA GLN A 121 10.88 -3.60 -25.27
C GLN A 121 9.62 -4.14 -25.98
N GLN A 122 9.21 -5.36 -25.65
CA GLN A 122 7.94 -5.94 -26.05
C GLN A 122 7.01 -5.98 -24.83
N ASP A 123 6.19 -4.95 -24.66
CA ASP A 123 5.03 -4.99 -23.76
C ASP A 123 4.02 -5.98 -24.34
N SER A 124 4.08 -7.23 -23.91
CA SER A 124 3.12 -8.26 -24.32
C SER A 124 2.05 -8.45 -23.25
N LEU A 125 0.86 -7.90 -23.52
CA LEU A 125 -0.34 -8.20 -22.76
C LEU A 125 -0.80 -9.62 -23.13
N GLN A 126 -0.95 -10.50 -22.13
CA GLN A 126 -1.43 -11.87 -22.29
C GLN A 126 -2.62 -12.15 -21.38
N GLN A 127 -3.59 -12.93 -21.86
CA GLN A 127 -4.68 -13.45 -21.02
C GLN A 127 -4.15 -14.60 -20.17
N PHE A 128 -4.54 -14.65 -18.89
CA PHE A 128 -4.07 -15.65 -17.93
C PHE A 128 -4.26 -17.10 -18.43
N ASP A 129 -5.45 -17.39 -18.99
CA ASP A 129 -5.78 -18.73 -19.49
C ASP A 129 -4.83 -19.18 -20.61
N ASN A 130 -4.28 -18.23 -21.38
CA ASN A 130 -3.41 -18.50 -22.53
C ASN A 130 -1.93 -18.65 -22.15
N ILE A 131 -1.54 -18.35 -20.91
CA ILE A 131 -0.17 -18.51 -20.45
C ILE A 131 0.21 -20.00 -20.46
N GLN A 132 1.28 -20.35 -21.16
CA GLN A 132 1.78 -21.73 -21.25
C GLN A 132 2.80 -22.06 -20.16
N GLU A 133 3.47 -21.03 -19.62
CA GLU A 133 4.48 -21.15 -18.57
C GLU A 133 3.83 -21.46 -17.22
N GLU A 134 3.92 -22.71 -16.77
CA GLU A 134 3.28 -23.17 -15.53
C GLU A 134 3.85 -22.48 -14.29
N GLU A 135 5.16 -22.24 -14.25
CA GLU A 135 5.80 -21.50 -13.15
C GLU A 135 5.26 -20.07 -13.03
N LEU A 136 5.01 -19.41 -14.17
CA LEU A 136 4.41 -18.08 -14.20
C LEU A 136 2.96 -18.13 -13.69
N LYS A 137 2.15 -19.12 -14.13
CA LYS A 137 0.79 -19.31 -13.62
C LYS A 137 0.77 -19.49 -12.11
N GLN A 138 1.63 -20.36 -11.57
CA GLN A 138 1.74 -20.60 -10.13
C GLN A 138 2.16 -19.34 -9.37
N GLN A 139 3.06 -18.53 -9.93
CA GLN A 139 3.47 -17.26 -9.35
C GLN A 139 2.29 -16.26 -9.30
N LEU A 140 1.53 -16.13 -10.40
CA LEU A 140 0.36 -15.24 -10.45
C LEU A 140 -0.74 -15.68 -9.47
N GLU A 141 -0.96 -16.98 -9.31
CA GLU A 141 -1.87 -17.54 -8.30
C GLU A 141 -1.37 -17.31 -6.87
N ALA A 142 -0.07 -17.36 -6.63
CA ALA A 142 0.52 -17.03 -5.33
C ALA A 142 0.33 -15.54 -4.99
N ASP A 143 0.59 -14.64 -5.93
CA ASP A 143 0.34 -13.21 -5.75
C ASP A 143 -1.15 -12.90 -5.57
N TRP A 144 -2.02 -13.62 -6.28
CA TRP A 144 -3.47 -13.47 -6.12
C TRP A 144 -3.93 -13.86 -4.70
N ARG A 145 -3.37 -14.94 -4.13
CA ARG A 145 -3.61 -15.32 -2.73
C ARG A 145 -3.07 -14.29 -1.75
N GLU A 146 -1.86 -13.76 -1.97
CA GLU A 146 -1.28 -12.69 -1.15
C GLU A 146 -2.16 -11.42 -1.21
N LEU A 147 -2.68 -11.09 -2.40
CA LEU A 147 -3.59 -9.97 -2.59
C LEU A 147 -4.89 -10.17 -1.81
N ASN A 148 -5.46 -11.38 -1.79
CA ASN A 148 -6.66 -11.65 -1.00
C ASN A 148 -6.43 -11.48 0.51
N ASP A 149 -5.24 -11.81 1.01
CA ASP A 149 -4.87 -11.50 2.38
C ASP A 149 -4.84 -9.99 2.63
N TYR A 150 -4.20 -9.23 1.75
CA TYR A 150 -4.19 -7.77 1.81
C TYR A 150 -5.61 -7.18 1.78
N LEU A 151 -6.47 -7.65 0.85
CA LEU A 151 -7.86 -7.20 0.74
C LEU A 151 -8.64 -7.49 2.03
N GLY A 152 -8.40 -8.66 2.63
CA GLY A 152 -9.02 -9.05 3.89
C GLY A 152 -8.66 -8.13 5.04
N LEU A 153 -7.38 -7.76 5.14
CA LEU A 153 -6.89 -6.80 6.12
C LEU A 153 -7.50 -5.41 5.92
N ALA A 154 -7.55 -4.96 4.67
CA ALA A 154 -8.09 -3.65 4.31
C ALA A 154 -9.60 -3.55 4.60
N CYS A 155 -10.37 -4.60 4.27
CA CYS A 155 -11.80 -4.68 4.61
C CYS A 155 -12.02 -4.62 6.13
N TRP A 156 -11.24 -5.38 6.90
CA TRP A 156 -11.37 -5.37 8.36
C TRP A 156 -11.05 -4.00 8.96
N GLN A 157 -9.95 -3.34 8.54
CA GLN A 157 -9.63 -1.99 8.98
C GLN A 157 -10.81 -1.05 8.73
N ARG A 158 -11.39 -1.10 7.54
CA ARG A 158 -12.42 -0.15 7.15
C ARG A 158 -13.74 -0.37 7.91
N GLU A 159 -14.23 -1.60 7.98
CA GLU A 159 -15.50 -1.93 8.66
C GLU A 159 -15.43 -1.68 10.19
N ASN A 160 -14.23 -1.72 10.78
CA ASN A 160 -14.03 -1.48 12.21
C ASN A 160 -13.54 -0.05 12.54
N GLY A 161 -13.72 0.90 11.63
CA GLY A 161 -13.42 2.31 11.89
C GLY A 161 -11.93 2.66 11.92
N GLN A 162 -11.10 1.90 11.20
CA GLN A 162 -9.67 2.13 10.97
C GLN A 162 -8.83 2.14 12.26
N PRO A 163 -8.88 1.07 13.08
CA PRO A 163 -8.27 1.06 14.41
C PRO A 163 -6.74 1.27 14.39
N LEU A 164 -6.02 0.75 13.38
CA LEU A 164 -4.57 0.96 13.29
C LEU A 164 -4.24 2.40 12.89
N TRP A 165 -5.01 2.99 11.99
CA TRP A 165 -4.85 4.39 11.62
C TRP A 165 -5.09 5.30 12.82
N ASN A 166 -6.16 5.06 13.58
CA ASN A 166 -6.48 5.83 14.78
C ASN A 166 -5.40 5.65 15.86
N ALA A 167 -4.88 4.43 16.03
CA ALA A 167 -3.77 4.18 16.93
C ALA A 167 -2.51 4.93 16.49
N LEU A 168 -2.17 4.92 15.20
CA LEU A 168 -1.04 5.66 14.66
C LEU A 168 -1.18 7.17 14.90
N GLN A 169 -2.34 7.76 14.60
CA GLN A 169 -2.60 9.19 14.83
C GLN A 169 -2.56 9.57 16.31
N LYS A 170 -3.03 8.69 17.20
CA LYS A 170 -3.01 8.91 18.65
C LYS A 170 -1.61 8.78 19.23
N ASN A 171 -0.85 7.78 18.80
CA ASN A 171 0.44 7.45 19.39
C ASN A 171 1.55 8.30 18.79
N VAL A 172 1.58 8.54 17.49
CA VAL A 172 2.65 9.29 16.82
C VAL A 172 2.28 10.78 16.76
N SER A 173 2.47 11.49 17.87
CA SER A 173 2.14 12.91 17.97
C SER A 173 3.23 13.83 17.36
N PRO A 174 2.89 15.07 16.98
CA PRO A 174 3.86 16.07 16.53
C PRO A 174 5.01 16.28 17.52
N GLU A 175 4.71 16.30 18.82
CA GLU A 175 5.68 16.50 19.89
C GLU A 175 6.66 15.34 19.98
N ARG A 176 6.18 14.10 19.83
CA ARG A 176 7.04 12.92 19.80
C ARG A 176 7.98 12.96 18.59
N ILE A 177 7.47 13.28 17.41
CA ILE A 177 8.31 13.42 16.21
C ILE A 177 9.37 14.50 16.43
N LEU A 178 8.96 15.68 16.89
CA LEU A 178 9.88 16.80 17.13
C LEU A 178 10.97 16.43 18.15
N LYS A 179 10.59 15.76 19.25
CA LYS A 179 11.53 15.26 20.25
C LYS A 179 12.57 14.34 19.63
N LEU A 180 12.16 13.40 18.77
CA LEU A 180 13.10 12.52 18.06
C LEU A 180 14.03 13.31 17.13
N CYS A 181 13.50 14.27 16.36
CA CYS A 181 14.30 15.12 15.48
C CYS A 181 15.32 15.99 16.24
N GLN A 182 15.06 16.32 17.50
CA GLN A 182 15.93 17.11 18.37
C GLN A 182 16.93 16.27 19.18
N SER A 183 16.91 14.94 19.03
CA SER A 183 17.82 14.06 19.76
C SER A 183 19.29 14.39 19.52
N HIS A 184 20.11 14.28 20.58
CA HIS A 184 21.56 14.45 20.52
C HIS A 184 22.27 13.50 19.55
N PHE A 185 21.60 12.42 19.18
CA PHE A 185 22.00 11.52 18.09
C PHE A 185 22.41 12.28 16.82
N PHE A 186 21.65 13.32 16.46
CA PHE A 186 21.87 14.10 15.25
C PHE A 186 22.92 15.21 15.40
N THR A 187 23.33 15.57 16.62
CA THR A 187 24.31 16.66 16.84
C THR A 187 25.76 16.20 16.89
N HIS A 188 26.00 14.94 17.26
CA HIS A 188 27.35 14.43 17.52
C HIS A 188 27.92 13.50 16.45
N SER A 189 27.12 13.15 15.44
CA SER A 189 27.48 12.19 14.41
C SER A 189 27.67 12.86 13.06
N ARG A 190 28.62 12.39 12.24
CA ARG A 190 28.68 12.77 10.82
C ARG A 190 27.49 12.14 10.10
N LEU A 191 26.46 12.94 9.85
CA LEU A 191 25.22 12.49 9.23
C LEU A 191 25.38 12.25 7.73
N GLN A 192 24.73 11.20 7.24
CA GLN A 192 24.54 10.96 5.82
C GLN A 192 23.37 11.80 5.32
N LYS A 193 23.53 12.44 4.17
CA LYS A 193 22.45 13.20 3.52
C LYS A 193 21.65 12.33 2.56
N GLU A 194 20.34 12.47 2.62
CA GLU A 194 19.40 11.86 1.70
C GLU A 194 18.33 12.89 1.30
N GLY A 195 18.59 13.62 0.20
CA GLY A 195 17.77 14.77 -0.19
C GLY A 195 17.78 15.84 0.90
N ASP A 196 16.59 16.22 1.36
CA ASP A 196 16.38 17.20 2.45
C ASP A 196 16.57 16.61 3.85
N PHE A 197 16.89 15.31 3.93
CA PHE A 197 17.04 14.59 5.19
C PHE A 197 18.51 14.33 5.53
N GLU A 198 18.80 14.29 6.82
CA GLU A 198 20.10 13.93 7.37
C GLU A 198 19.93 12.88 8.47
N GLY A 199 20.74 11.84 8.47
CA GLY A 199 20.58 10.73 9.39
C GLY A 199 21.72 9.73 9.40
N LEU A 200 21.53 8.62 10.10
CA LEU A 200 22.49 7.52 10.13
C LEU A 200 21.81 6.18 10.35
N TRP A 201 22.53 5.12 9.93
CA TRP A 201 22.11 3.75 10.11
C TRP A 201 22.37 3.28 11.54
N HIS A 202 21.34 2.73 12.15
CA HIS A 202 21.42 2.08 13.45
C HIS A 202 20.72 0.72 13.42
N ARG A 203 21.50 -0.36 13.58
CA ARG A 203 21.00 -1.75 13.60
C ARG A 203 20.11 -2.11 12.39
N GLY A 204 20.45 -1.63 11.20
CA GLY A 204 19.68 -1.91 9.97
C GLY A 204 18.46 -1.01 9.76
N LEU A 205 18.29 0.04 10.55
CA LEU A 205 17.31 1.11 10.34
C LEU A 205 18.04 2.43 10.11
N PHE A 206 17.80 3.09 8.98
CA PHE A 206 18.24 4.45 8.77
C PHE A 206 17.24 5.40 9.41
N ILE A 207 17.71 6.21 10.36
CA ILE A 207 16.89 7.17 11.09
C ILE A 207 17.37 8.56 10.68
N ALA A 208 16.48 9.33 10.06
CA ALA A 208 16.80 10.63 9.49
C ALA A 208 15.76 11.68 9.88
N ARG A 209 16.21 12.92 10.07
CA ARG A 209 15.35 14.09 10.27
C ARG A 209 15.48 15.03 9.08
N ARG A 210 14.51 15.91 8.90
CA ARG A 210 14.62 16.97 7.89
C ARG A 210 15.58 18.07 8.36
N GLY A 211 16.43 18.54 7.45
CA GLY A 211 17.49 19.52 7.77
C GLY A 211 16.97 20.94 8.06
N ASP A 212 15.74 21.26 7.69
CA ASP A 212 15.07 22.54 7.94
C ASP A 212 14.51 22.67 9.37
N GLY A 213 14.63 21.62 10.18
CA GLY A 213 14.11 21.58 11.56
C GLY A 213 12.61 21.33 11.67
N ALA A 214 11.91 21.04 10.56
CA ALA A 214 10.51 20.67 10.61
C ALA A 214 10.32 19.29 11.27
N ALA A 215 9.15 19.09 11.91
CA ALA A 215 8.77 17.80 12.50
C ALA A 215 8.48 16.76 11.41
N ALA A 216 9.55 16.18 10.86
CA ALA A 216 9.49 15.01 10.02
C ALA A 216 10.64 14.05 10.26
N LEU A 217 10.26 12.78 10.29
CA LEU A 217 11.14 11.65 10.53
C LEU A 217 11.06 10.70 9.34
N LEU A 218 12.21 10.44 8.73
CA LEU A 218 12.39 9.45 7.69
C LEU A 218 12.98 8.18 8.30
N LEU A 219 12.29 7.07 8.12
CA LEU A 219 12.73 5.75 8.55
C LEU A 219 12.92 4.87 7.33
N SER A 220 14.17 4.51 7.00
CA SER A 220 14.47 3.68 5.83
C SER A 220 15.04 2.33 6.22
N TRP A 221 14.71 1.30 5.44
CA TRP A 221 15.23 -0.06 5.62
C TRP A 221 15.58 -0.66 4.27
N GLN A 222 16.50 -1.62 4.29
CA GLN A 222 16.83 -2.41 3.11
C GLN A 222 15.81 -3.54 2.97
N ASN A 223 15.11 -3.60 1.85
CA ASN A 223 14.21 -4.69 1.54
C ASN A 223 15.03 -5.95 1.20
N THR A 224 14.74 -7.06 1.86
CA THR A 224 15.50 -8.32 1.69
C THR A 224 15.30 -8.98 0.34
N GLN A 225 14.13 -8.80 -0.28
CA GLN A 225 13.77 -9.41 -1.57
C GLN A 225 14.32 -8.62 -2.76
N THR A 226 14.24 -7.29 -2.71
CA THR A 226 14.64 -6.41 -3.83
C THR A 226 16.02 -5.80 -3.67
N GLN A 227 16.59 -5.84 -2.45
CA GLN A 227 17.81 -5.13 -2.07
C GLN A 227 17.70 -3.59 -2.20
N GLU A 228 16.52 -3.08 -2.53
CA GLU A 228 16.25 -1.65 -2.59
C GLU A 228 15.99 -1.08 -1.20
N VAL A 229 16.24 0.23 -1.05
CA VAL A 229 15.92 0.95 0.18
C VAL A 229 14.50 1.49 0.08
N ALA A 230 13.62 0.99 0.95
CA ALA A 230 12.29 1.51 1.16
C ALA A 230 12.27 2.45 2.36
N SER A 231 11.30 3.35 2.41
CA SER A 231 11.19 4.33 3.48
C SER A 231 9.75 4.65 3.88
N TYR A 232 9.56 4.87 5.18
CA TYR A 232 8.41 5.59 5.70
C TYR A 232 8.79 7.01 6.05
N LEU A 233 7.94 7.96 5.66
CA LEU A 233 8.05 9.35 6.04
C LEU A 233 6.87 9.72 6.94
N PHE A 234 7.19 10.06 8.18
CA PHE A 234 6.27 10.64 9.14
C PHE A 234 6.42 12.16 9.04
N GLU A 235 5.35 12.84 8.66
CA GLU A 235 5.38 14.28 8.49
C GLU A 235 4.15 14.93 9.09
N ILE A 236 4.39 16.02 9.81
CA ILE A 236 3.33 16.87 10.31
C ILE A 236 2.95 17.91 9.26
N LEU A 237 1.72 17.80 8.74
CA LEU A 237 1.15 18.81 7.86
C LEU A 237 0.54 19.93 8.70
N LYS A 238 1.14 21.13 8.64
CA LYS A 238 0.52 22.35 9.12
C LYS A 238 -0.48 22.82 8.06
N LYS A 239 -1.76 22.93 8.41
CA LYS A 239 -2.74 23.67 7.61
C LYS A 239 -2.94 25.03 8.25
N ASP A 240 -3.03 26.08 7.42
CA ASP A 240 -3.20 27.46 7.90
C ASP A 240 -4.51 27.68 8.68
N THR A 241 -5.50 26.79 8.55
CA THR A 241 -6.85 26.95 9.13
C THR A 241 -7.44 25.67 9.75
N GLY A 242 -6.63 24.63 10.03
CA GLY A 242 -7.14 23.35 10.51
C GLY A 242 -6.22 22.63 11.50
N PRO A 243 -6.70 21.53 12.12
CA PRO A 243 -5.88 20.76 13.05
C PRO A 243 -4.67 20.18 12.32
N THR A 244 -3.51 20.31 12.96
CA THR A 244 -2.27 19.64 12.59
C THR A 244 -2.52 18.13 12.45
N ARG A 245 -2.16 17.55 11.30
CA ARG A 245 -2.36 16.11 11.04
C ARG A 245 -1.04 15.43 10.68
N LEU A 246 -0.85 14.22 11.21
CA LEU A 246 0.21 13.35 10.79
C LEU A 246 -0.14 12.77 9.41
N ARG A 247 0.75 12.97 8.45
CA ARG A 247 0.81 12.24 7.19
C ARG A 247 1.88 11.16 7.31
N LEU A 248 1.49 9.93 7.03
CA LEU A 248 2.41 8.83 6.80
C LEU A 248 2.48 8.55 5.30
N SER A 249 3.69 8.47 4.76
CA SER A 249 3.93 8.14 3.35
C SER A 249 4.91 6.99 3.22
N LEU A 250 4.74 6.15 2.20
CA LEU A 250 5.66 5.10 1.79
C LEU A 250 6.44 5.55 0.56
N ARG A 251 7.74 5.29 0.54
CA ARG A 251 8.56 5.29 -0.66
C ARG A 251 9.05 3.86 -0.91
N PRO A 252 8.58 3.18 -1.96
CA PRO A 252 8.89 1.77 -2.21
C PRO A 252 10.37 1.52 -2.54
N GLY A 253 11.00 2.46 -3.24
CA GLY A 253 12.41 2.38 -3.62
C GLY A 253 13.04 3.77 -3.64
N LYS A 254 14.37 3.84 -3.55
CA LYS A 254 15.10 5.12 -3.37
C LYS A 254 14.82 6.16 -4.48
N GLN A 255 14.56 5.71 -5.70
CA GLN A 255 14.29 6.56 -6.87
C GLN A 255 12.80 6.91 -7.03
N GLU A 256 11.93 6.28 -6.26
CA GLU A 256 10.49 6.57 -6.26
C GLU A 256 10.17 7.81 -5.43
N LYS A 257 9.05 8.45 -5.76
CA LYS A 257 8.47 9.49 -4.89
C LYS A 257 7.81 8.88 -3.66
N PHE A 258 7.47 9.73 -2.69
CA PHE A 258 6.64 9.33 -1.56
C PHE A 258 5.16 9.30 -1.94
N TYR A 259 4.50 8.21 -1.59
CA TYR A 259 3.08 7.98 -1.78
C TYR A 259 2.39 8.00 -0.41
N PRO A 260 1.36 8.82 -0.19
CA PRO A 260 0.57 8.78 1.05
C PRO A 260 -0.02 7.39 1.25
N LEU A 261 0.09 6.85 2.46
CA LEU A 261 -0.58 5.61 2.84
C LEU A 261 -2.04 5.88 3.18
N ASN A 262 -2.88 4.89 2.90
CA ASN A 262 -4.29 4.93 3.23
C ASN A 262 -4.52 4.41 4.65
N PRO A 263 -5.61 4.85 5.30
CA PRO A 263 -6.01 4.34 6.61
C PRO A 263 -6.29 2.83 6.67
N PHE A 264 -6.50 2.17 5.53
CA PHE A 264 -6.76 0.72 5.45
C PHE A 264 -5.51 -0.11 5.11
N ASP A 265 -4.33 0.49 4.86
CA ASP A 265 -3.08 -0.22 4.53
C ASP A 265 -2.49 -0.90 5.78
N ALA A 266 -3.22 -1.86 6.36
CA ALA A 266 -3.05 -2.37 7.72
C ALA A 266 -1.63 -2.81 8.05
N GLN A 267 -1.01 -3.60 7.17
CA GLN A 267 0.35 -4.10 7.37
C GLN A 267 1.37 -2.95 7.43
N HIS A 268 1.26 -1.98 6.53
CA HIS A 268 2.14 -0.81 6.55
C HIS A 268 1.93 0.06 7.78
N LEU A 269 0.69 0.24 8.23
CA LEU A 269 0.41 0.99 9.45
C LEU A 269 1.03 0.32 10.68
N TYR A 270 0.88 -1.01 10.77
CA TYR A 270 1.50 -1.82 11.82
C TYR A 270 3.03 -1.71 11.77
N ASP A 271 3.64 -1.95 10.62
CA ASP A 271 5.09 -1.92 10.44
C ASP A 271 5.66 -0.54 10.73
N ALA A 272 5.01 0.52 10.24
CA ALA A 272 5.43 1.89 10.48
C ALA A 272 5.41 2.23 11.98
N MET A 273 4.38 1.82 12.72
CA MET A 273 4.33 2.00 14.18
C MET A 273 5.49 1.28 14.89
N GLN A 274 5.74 0.02 14.53
CA GLN A 274 6.85 -0.76 15.09
C GLN A 274 8.21 -0.12 14.80
N MET A 275 8.41 0.37 13.57
CA MET A 275 9.64 1.07 13.19
C MET A 275 9.81 2.40 13.92
N PHE A 276 8.70 3.12 14.16
CA PHE A 276 8.71 4.35 14.94
C PHE A 276 9.12 4.11 16.40
N GLU A 277 8.51 3.11 17.06
CA GLU A 277 8.86 2.73 18.43
C GLU A 277 10.32 2.25 18.54
N ARG A 278 10.78 1.48 17.56
CA ARG A 278 12.17 1.05 17.47
C ARG A 278 13.13 2.22 17.32
N ALA A 279 12.78 3.23 16.50
CA ALA A 279 13.58 4.44 16.36
C ALA A 279 13.62 5.23 17.69
N GLU A 280 12.49 5.38 18.36
CA GLU A 280 12.42 6.03 19.68
C GLU A 280 13.30 5.33 20.73
N GLY A 281 13.22 3.99 20.81
CA GLY A 281 14.07 3.21 21.70
C GLY A 281 15.57 3.33 21.35
N ALA A 282 15.92 3.32 20.07
CA ALA A 282 17.29 3.49 19.61
C ALA A 282 17.87 4.86 20.02
N LEU A 283 17.09 5.93 19.84
CA LEU A 283 17.50 7.29 20.19
C LEU A 283 17.57 7.48 21.71
N GLY A 284 16.62 6.93 22.48
CA GLY A 284 16.62 7.02 23.94
C GLY A 284 17.81 6.32 24.62
N ILE A 285 18.23 5.14 24.13
CA ILE A 285 19.41 4.43 24.66
C ILE A 285 20.70 5.24 24.43
N LEU A 286 20.79 5.93 23.29
CA LEU A 286 21.99 6.69 22.94
C LEU A 286 22.12 7.96 23.78
N GLU A 287 21.00 8.60 24.13
CA GLU A 287 20.99 9.74 25.05
C GLU A 287 21.49 9.38 26.46
N GLN A 288 21.10 8.21 26.98
CA GLN A 288 21.58 7.73 28.28
C GLN A 288 23.10 7.47 28.28
N LYS A 289 23.64 6.91 27.19
CA LYS A 289 25.09 6.67 27.06
C LYS A 289 25.90 7.95 26.99
N SER A 290 25.42 8.98 26.29
CA SER A 290 26.08 10.28 26.25
C SER A 290 26.08 10.99 27.60
N TYR A 291 25.06 10.75 28.43
CA TYR A 291 24.98 11.31 29.79
C TYR A 291 25.95 10.64 30.78
N HIS A 292 26.25 9.35 30.61
CA HIS A 292 27.20 8.61 31.46
C HIS A 292 28.67 8.79 31.06
N GLN A 293 28.96 9.46 29.94
CA GLN A 293 30.32 9.74 29.46
C GLN A 293 30.77 11.19 29.68
N ARG A 294 29.93 12.02 30.33
CA ARG A 294 30.27 13.36 30.82
C ARG A 294 30.50 13.34 32.32
#